data_AF-A0AA47KJ25-F1
#
_entry.id   AF-A0AA47KJ25-F1
#
_cell.length_a   1.000
_cell.length_b   1.000
_cell.length_c   1.000
_cell.angle_alpha   90.00
_cell.angle_beta   90.00
_cell.angle_gamma   90.00
#
_symmetry.space_group_name_H-M   'P 1'
#
loop_
_entity.id
_entity.type
_entity.pdbx_description
1 polymer ?
#
loop_
_entity_poly.entity_id
_entity_poly.type
_entity_poly.pdbx_seq_one_letter_code
_entity_poly.pdbx_strand_id
1 'polypeptide(L)'
;MQSVVIKSEDDAWKLLSEILDSDKYDNYLEFQNWPNISINIKGDRYSSTLPASLLEKLSFIQRNLNSFYGETVYDGDARFLKKADKHEIELVYSIVKGSTDIKADATGLLNKLGESMAKPSTQKITAITLCFISLAISGAFVIGNHMDNIKEIEIEKQKTLQKAIEALPQLKDTSGQLHSTFRKIISAASDADSIKLGDIELGKNEINRIAEKDKNKYEKDIVESEFKVTSLRGYDRHYSVGVTDLKNNRKFTAKLYKHSDSDDDLSLLAKSLTSEESISLVVGVKVIDNNYANAEIFEIKT
;
A
#
# COMPACT_ATOMS: atom_id res chain seq x y z
N MET A 1 2.08 -15.02 31.80
CA MET A 1 2.62 -14.53 30.52
C MET A 1 3.46 -13.31 30.82
N GLN A 2 4.71 -13.29 30.37
CA GLN A 2 5.58 -12.13 30.51
C GLN A 2 5.29 -11.16 29.35
N SER A 3 5.23 -9.86 29.63
CA SER A 3 5.08 -8.82 28.60
C SER A 3 6.47 -8.31 28.20
N VAL A 4 6.71 -8.19 26.90
CA VAL A 4 7.90 -7.54 26.32
C VAL A 4 7.45 -6.17 25.81
N VAL A 5 8.08 -5.12 26.33
CA VAL A 5 7.75 -3.73 25.97
C VAL A 5 8.72 -3.23 24.91
N ILE A 6 8.18 -2.81 23.77
CA ILE A 6 8.91 -2.23 22.63
C ILE A 6 8.78 -0.71 22.67
N LYS A 7 9.92 -0.03 22.75
CA LYS A 7 9.99 1.43 22.91
C LYS A 7 10.74 2.13 21.78
N SER A 8 11.36 1.36 20.90
CA SER A 8 12.25 1.85 19.85
C SER A 8 12.32 0.89 18.67
N GLU A 9 12.87 1.39 17.57
CA GLU A 9 13.15 0.58 16.39
C GLU A 9 14.15 -0.55 16.69
N ASP A 10 15.17 -0.28 17.51
CA ASP A 10 16.19 -1.27 17.88
C ASP A 10 15.60 -2.42 18.71
N ASP A 11 14.68 -2.11 19.63
CA ASP A 11 13.94 -3.14 20.38
C ASP A 11 13.17 -4.06 19.42
N ALA A 12 12.50 -3.47 18.42
CA ALA A 12 11.73 -4.21 17.43
C ALA A 12 12.61 -5.08 16.52
N TRP A 13 13.76 -4.57 16.07
CA TRP A 13 14.73 -5.35 15.28
C TRP A 13 15.28 -6.53 16.06
N LYS A 14 15.72 -6.27 17.29
CA LYS A 14 16.28 -7.30 18.18
C LYS A 14 15.26 -8.40 18.42
N LEU A 15 14.06 -8.02 18.82
CA LEU A 15 12.99 -8.98 19.09
C LEU A 15 12.58 -9.76 17.83
N LEU A 16 12.44 -9.09 16.67
CA LEU A 16 12.08 -9.76 15.43
C LEU A 16 13.10 -10.85 15.08
N SER A 17 14.39 -10.56 15.23
CA SER A 17 15.44 -11.57 15.04
C SER A 17 15.32 -12.73 16.03
N GLU A 18 15.12 -12.43 17.32
CA GLU A 18 14.96 -13.45 18.37
C GLU A 18 13.76 -14.38 18.10
N ILE A 19 12.62 -13.83 17.66
CA ILE A 19 11.41 -14.62 17.34
C ILE A 19 11.64 -15.50 16.11
N LEU A 20 12.35 -14.99 15.10
CA LEU A 20 12.58 -15.73 13.86
C LEU A 20 13.53 -16.92 14.06
N ASP A 21 14.50 -16.78 14.97
CA ASP A 21 15.47 -17.83 15.27
C ASP A 21 14.99 -18.82 16.36
N SER A 22 13.84 -18.56 17.02
CA SER A 22 13.23 -19.47 17.99
C SER A 22 12.18 -20.39 17.37
N ASP A 23 11.93 -21.57 17.93
CA ASP A 23 10.84 -22.45 17.46
C ASP A 23 9.45 -21.94 17.89
N LYS A 24 9.38 -21.36 19.09
CA LYS A 24 8.14 -20.87 19.72
C LYS A 24 8.34 -19.46 20.30
N TYR A 25 7.24 -18.75 20.44
CA TYR A 25 7.20 -17.45 21.10
C TYR A 25 5.85 -17.26 21.79
N ASP A 26 5.91 -16.96 23.08
CA ASP A 26 4.78 -17.05 24.01
C ASP A 26 4.67 -15.83 24.95
N ASN A 27 5.52 -14.82 24.74
CA ASN A 27 5.44 -13.54 25.43
C ASN A 27 4.43 -12.62 24.73
N TYR A 28 3.73 -11.81 25.53
CA TYR A 28 2.86 -10.76 25.00
C TYR A 28 3.70 -9.56 24.56
N LEU A 29 3.25 -8.83 23.53
CA LEU A 29 3.91 -7.60 23.08
C LEU A 29 3.11 -6.38 23.44
N GLU A 30 3.83 -5.39 23.96
CA GLU A 30 3.29 -4.07 24.26
C GLU A 30 4.21 -3.00 23.67
N PHE A 31 3.61 -2.06 22.97
CA PHE A 31 4.27 -0.90 22.40
C PHE A 31 4.10 0.28 23.35
N GLN A 32 5.16 1.09 23.52
CA GLN A 32 5.12 2.28 24.36
C GLN A 32 5.83 3.45 23.67
N ASN A 33 5.05 4.49 23.32
CA ASN A 33 5.51 5.72 22.66
C ASN A 33 6.22 5.50 21.30
N TRP A 34 6.06 4.31 20.73
CA TRP A 34 6.64 3.88 19.47
C TRP A 34 5.80 2.70 18.95
N PRO A 35 5.56 2.56 17.64
CA PRO A 35 6.11 3.33 16.53
C PRO A 35 5.35 4.62 16.26
N ASN A 36 6.08 5.58 15.72
CA ASN A 36 5.55 6.85 15.26
C ASN A 36 5.88 7.06 13.78
N ILE A 37 4.93 7.64 13.06
CA ILE A 37 5.17 8.18 11.73
C ILE A 37 5.70 9.60 11.94
N SER A 38 6.92 9.87 11.49
CA SER A 38 7.53 11.21 11.57
C SER A 38 7.99 11.64 10.18
N ILE A 39 7.35 12.66 9.63
CA ILE A 39 7.65 13.20 8.31
C ILE A 39 7.92 14.70 8.46
N ASN A 40 9.16 15.12 8.19
CA ASN A 40 9.53 16.52 8.19
C ASN A 40 9.78 16.99 6.76
N ILE A 41 9.04 17.97 6.28
CA ILE A 41 9.21 18.52 4.93
C ILE A 41 9.60 19.99 5.01
N LYS A 42 10.65 20.34 4.26
CA LYS A 42 11.18 21.70 4.16
C LYS A 42 11.01 22.23 2.75
N GLY A 43 10.58 23.48 2.65
CA GLY A 43 10.41 24.22 1.39
C GLY A 43 9.37 25.33 1.54
N ASP A 44 9.33 26.26 0.58
CA ASP A 44 8.51 27.47 0.67
C ASP A 44 7.02 27.19 0.92
N ARG A 45 6.50 26.12 0.31
CA ARG A 45 5.10 25.67 0.43
C ARG A 45 4.80 24.88 1.70
N TYR A 46 5.81 24.60 2.51
CA TYR A 46 5.76 23.70 3.68
C TYR A 46 6.02 24.43 5.00
N SER A 47 5.75 25.74 5.06
CA SER A 47 5.87 26.52 6.29
C SER A 47 4.57 26.49 7.09
N SER A 48 4.37 25.42 7.86
CA SER A 48 3.15 25.19 8.67
C SER A 48 1.87 25.02 7.84
N THR A 49 2.05 24.56 6.60
CA THR A 49 1.00 24.28 5.62
C THR A 49 1.13 22.84 5.15
N LEU A 50 0.01 22.17 4.90
CA LEU A 50 -0.01 20.81 4.35
C LEU A 50 -0.76 20.83 3.01
N PRO A 51 -0.07 20.62 1.87
CA PRO A 51 -0.74 20.51 0.58
C PRO A 51 -1.80 19.41 0.57
N ALA A 52 -2.94 19.67 -0.08
CA ALA A 52 -4.04 18.70 -0.19
C ALA A 52 -3.60 17.37 -0.84
N SER A 53 -2.70 17.43 -1.83
CA SER A 53 -2.11 16.24 -2.45
C SER A 53 -1.36 15.37 -1.44
N LEU A 54 -0.65 15.99 -0.49
CA LEU A 54 0.10 15.29 0.54
C LEU A 54 -0.86 14.72 1.60
N LEU A 55 -1.89 15.47 2.01
CA LEU A 55 -2.94 14.98 2.89
C LEU A 55 -3.64 13.74 2.32
N GLU A 56 -3.97 13.75 1.02
CA GLU A 56 -4.51 12.59 0.31
C GLU A 56 -3.54 11.40 0.42
N LYS A 57 -2.22 11.61 0.25
CA LYS A 57 -1.22 10.55 0.36
C LYS A 57 -1.12 9.96 1.77
N LEU A 58 -1.19 10.78 2.81
CA LEU A 58 -1.21 10.33 4.20
C LEU A 58 -2.43 9.44 4.51
N SER A 59 -3.59 9.73 3.88
CA SER A 59 -4.80 8.91 4.06
C SER A 59 -4.62 7.47 3.56
N PHE A 60 -3.71 7.21 2.63
CA PHE A 60 -3.41 5.83 2.19
C PHE A 60 -2.73 5.01 3.28
N ILE A 61 -1.93 5.62 4.16
CA ILE A 61 -1.36 4.90 5.31
C ILE A 61 -2.49 4.34 6.17
N GLN A 62 -3.46 5.19 6.54
CA GLN A 62 -4.63 4.75 7.31
C GLN A 62 -5.41 3.64 6.59
N ARG A 63 -5.61 3.76 5.27
CA ARG A 63 -6.33 2.74 4.49
C ARG A 63 -5.62 1.40 4.51
N ASN A 64 -4.30 1.38 4.34
CA ASN A 64 -3.52 0.14 4.37
C ASN A 64 -3.55 -0.48 5.78
N LEU A 65 -3.44 0.33 6.84
CA LEU A 65 -3.55 -0.15 8.21
C LEU A 65 -4.95 -0.72 8.51
N ASN A 66 -6.01 -0.08 8.02
CA ASN A 66 -7.37 -0.59 8.14
C ASN A 66 -7.54 -1.94 7.43
N SER A 67 -7.04 -2.05 6.19
CA SER A 67 -7.08 -3.33 5.45
C SER A 67 -6.34 -4.42 6.23
N PHE A 68 -5.12 -4.12 6.69
CA PHE A 68 -4.30 -5.04 7.46
C PHE A 68 -4.98 -5.49 8.78
N TYR A 69 -5.55 -4.55 9.54
CA TYR A 69 -6.32 -4.87 10.74
C TYR A 69 -7.53 -5.75 10.42
N GLY A 70 -8.24 -5.42 9.35
CA GLY A 70 -9.38 -6.20 8.87
C GLY A 70 -9.02 -7.65 8.53
N GLU A 71 -7.92 -7.83 7.82
CA GLU A 71 -7.40 -9.15 7.45
C GLU A 71 -6.96 -9.97 8.67
N THR A 72 -6.32 -9.31 9.64
CA THR A 72 -5.74 -9.98 10.82
C THR A 72 -6.77 -10.31 11.90
N VAL A 73 -7.73 -9.42 12.13
CA VAL A 73 -8.68 -9.54 13.25
C VAL A 73 -10.00 -10.20 12.82
N TYR A 74 -10.39 -10.07 11.54
CA TYR A 74 -11.67 -10.56 11.02
C TYR A 74 -11.54 -11.58 9.88
N ASP A 75 -10.42 -12.29 9.77
CA ASP A 75 -10.20 -13.34 8.75
C ASP A 75 -10.47 -12.87 7.29
N GLY A 76 -10.06 -11.65 6.94
CA GLY A 76 -9.97 -11.22 5.53
C GLY A 76 -11.02 -10.26 5.01
N ASP A 77 -11.95 -9.74 5.82
CA ASP A 77 -12.96 -8.79 5.33
C ASP A 77 -13.02 -7.49 6.14
N ALA A 78 -12.27 -6.50 5.66
CA ALA A 78 -12.18 -5.15 6.20
C ALA A 78 -13.53 -4.38 6.20
N ARG A 79 -14.59 -4.89 5.55
CA ARG A 79 -15.94 -4.33 5.66
C ARG A 79 -16.55 -4.56 7.05
N PHE A 80 -16.02 -5.49 7.84
CA PHE A 80 -16.46 -5.76 9.21
C PHE A 80 -15.81 -4.89 10.29
N LEU A 81 -14.89 -3.98 9.92
CA LEU A 81 -14.34 -3.00 10.86
C LEU A 81 -15.47 -2.18 11.49
N LYS A 82 -15.73 -2.40 12.78
CA LYS A 82 -16.77 -1.65 13.49
C LYS A 82 -16.32 -0.20 13.62
N LYS A 83 -17.29 0.70 13.78
CA LYS A 83 -17.02 2.14 13.94
C LYS A 83 -16.12 2.43 15.15
N ALA A 84 -16.26 1.67 16.23
CA ALA A 84 -15.40 1.76 17.41
C ALA A 84 -13.95 1.39 17.09
N ASP A 85 -13.73 0.23 16.44
CA ASP A 85 -12.39 -0.21 16.04
C ASP A 85 -11.71 0.82 15.11
N LYS A 86 -12.46 1.37 14.13
CA LYS A 86 -11.94 2.42 13.24
C LYS A 86 -11.48 3.68 13.98
N HIS A 87 -12.15 4.04 15.07
CA HIS A 87 -11.80 5.21 15.87
C HIS A 87 -10.56 4.94 16.73
N GLU A 88 -10.44 3.73 17.29
CA GLU A 88 -9.28 3.33 18.10
C GLU A 88 -7.99 3.24 17.29
N ILE A 89 -8.09 2.89 15.99
CA ILE A 89 -6.93 2.71 15.10
C ILE A 89 -6.65 3.91 14.19
N GLU A 90 -7.34 5.04 14.41
CA GLU A 90 -7.18 6.25 13.60
C GLU A 90 -5.85 6.95 13.90
N LEU A 91 -5.04 7.17 12.86
CA LEU A 91 -3.84 7.98 12.92
C LEU A 91 -4.20 9.46 12.94
N VAL A 92 -3.86 10.12 14.04
CA VAL A 92 -4.04 11.57 14.19
C VAL A 92 -2.72 12.28 13.88
N TYR A 93 -2.71 13.03 12.80
CA TYR A 93 -1.53 13.80 12.36
C TYR A 93 -1.51 15.19 13.00
N SER A 94 -0.41 15.52 13.69
CA SER A 94 -0.14 16.88 14.20
C SER A 94 0.82 17.62 13.27
N ILE A 95 0.59 18.91 13.04
CA ILE A 95 1.47 19.81 12.25
C ILE A 95 2.09 20.86 13.17
N VAL A 96 3.43 20.91 13.26
CA VAL A 96 4.16 21.84 14.14
C VAL A 96 4.67 23.08 13.38
N LYS A 97 4.94 24.19 14.09
CA LYS A 97 5.38 25.46 13.49
C LYS A 97 6.83 25.41 12.96
N GLY A 98 7.09 25.97 11.77
CA GLY A 98 8.45 26.16 11.20
C GLY A 98 8.88 25.14 10.12
N SER A 99 8.04 24.14 9.84
CA SER A 99 8.07 23.19 8.72
C SER A 99 6.79 22.36 8.75
N THR A 100 6.47 21.64 7.68
CA THR A 100 5.45 20.59 7.74
C THR A 100 6.07 19.40 8.45
N ASP A 101 6.10 19.46 9.78
CA ASP A 101 6.46 18.35 10.67
C ASP A 101 5.17 17.61 11.01
N ILE A 102 5.02 16.42 10.44
CA ILE A 102 3.85 15.56 10.53
C ILE A 102 4.20 14.42 11.48
N LYS A 103 3.44 14.30 12.57
CA LYS A 103 3.60 13.21 13.54
C LYS A 103 2.30 12.47 13.77
N ALA A 104 2.34 11.14 13.77
CA ALA A 104 1.25 10.28 14.20
C ALA A 104 1.78 9.12 15.05
N ASP A 105 1.10 8.83 16.17
CA ASP A 105 1.41 7.72 17.06
C ASP A 105 0.57 6.49 16.69
N ALA A 106 1.21 5.35 16.46
CA ALA A 106 0.55 4.09 16.13
C ALA A 106 0.54 3.08 17.31
N THR A 107 0.98 3.49 18.50
CA THR A 107 1.04 2.65 19.70
C THR A 107 -0.32 2.00 20.02
N GLY A 108 -1.40 2.80 20.04
CA GLY A 108 -2.75 2.31 20.34
C GLY A 108 -3.22 1.24 19.36
N LEU A 109 -3.02 1.47 18.06
CA LEU A 109 -3.35 0.51 16.99
C LEU A 109 -2.59 -0.81 17.17
N LEU A 110 -1.27 -0.76 17.39
CA LEU A 110 -0.48 -1.99 17.49
C LEU A 110 -0.77 -2.77 18.77
N ASN A 111 -1.02 -2.08 19.88
CA ASN A 111 -1.45 -2.73 21.12
C ASN A 111 -2.82 -3.41 20.95
N LYS A 112 -3.73 -2.79 20.19
CA LYS A 112 -5.03 -3.39 19.86
C LYS A 112 -4.88 -4.65 19.01
N LEU A 113 -4.03 -4.62 17.99
CA LEU A 113 -3.68 -5.80 17.20
C LEU A 113 -3.03 -6.90 18.04
N GLY A 114 -2.23 -6.51 19.04
CA GLY A 114 -1.62 -7.38 20.05
C GLY A 114 -2.62 -8.22 20.83
N GLU A 115 -3.86 -7.76 21.02
CA GLU A 115 -4.90 -8.55 21.70
C GLU A 115 -5.16 -9.91 20.99
N SER A 116 -4.89 -10.00 19.68
CA SER A 116 -4.98 -11.26 18.92
C SER A 116 -3.96 -12.33 19.36
N MET A 117 -2.94 -11.96 20.13
CA MET A 117 -1.97 -12.89 20.76
C MET A 117 -2.58 -13.70 21.92
N ALA A 118 -3.83 -13.45 22.31
CA ALA A 118 -4.50 -14.20 23.38
C ALA A 118 -4.62 -15.71 23.08
N LYS A 119 -4.51 -16.13 21.81
CA LYS A 119 -4.52 -17.54 21.41
C LYS A 119 -3.09 -18.06 21.27
N PRO A 120 -2.68 -19.16 21.96
CA PRO A 120 -1.32 -19.70 21.86
C PRO A 120 -0.88 -20.05 20.43
N SER A 121 -1.81 -20.49 19.58
CA SER A 121 -1.53 -20.84 18.19
C SER A 121 -1.19 -19.66 17.29
N THR A 122 -1.49 -18.42 17.70
CA THR A 122 -1.25 -17.20 16.90
C THR A 122 -0.12 -16.34 17.45
N GLN A 123 0.37 -16.59 18.68
CA GLN A 123 1.35 -15.73 19.37
C GLN A 123 2.59 -15.41 18.52
N LYS A 124 3.29 -16.42 18.01
CA LYS A 124 4.51 -16.20 17.20
C LYS A 124 4.21 -15.44 15.90
N ILE A 125 3.15 -15.82 15.19
CA ILE A 125 2.76 -15.20 13.92
C ILE A 125 2.41 -13.73 14.13
N THR A 126 1.56 -13.45 15.12
CA THR A 126 1.18 -12.10 15.51
C THR A 126 2.40 -11.29 15.96
N ALA A 127 3.33 -11.88 16.72
CA ALA A 127 4.52 -11.18 17.18
C ALA A 127 5.46 -10.75 16.04
N ILE A 128 5.74 -11.66 15.10
CA ILE A 128 6.51 -11.35 13.88
C ILE A 128 5.81 -10.21 13.12
N THR A 129 4.49 -10.32 12.97
CA THR A 129 3.69 -9.38 12.19
C THR A 129 3.67 -7.99 12.80
N LEU A 130 3.49 -7.89 14.12
CA LEU A 130 3.52 -6.64 14.87
C LEU A 130 4.89 -5.97 14.79
N CYS A 131 5.98 -6.72 14.99
CA CYS A 131 7.33 -6.19 14.84
C CYS A 131 7.56 -5.69 13.42
N PHE A 132 7.22 -6.50 12.41
CA PHE A 132 7.38 -6.13 11.01
C PHE A 132 6.63 -4.84 10.65
N ILE A 133 5.36 -4.74 11.02
CA ILE A 133 4.54 -3.56 10.72
C ILE A 133 5.00 -2.34 11.51
N SER A 134 5.45 -2.52 12.75
CA SER A 134 5.98 -1.42 13.54
C SER A 134 7.20 -0.76 12.91
N LEU A 135 8.14 -1.58 12.41
CA LEU A 135 9.30 -1.14 11.63
C LEU A 135 8.88 -0.49 10.31
N ALA A 136 7.84 -1.03 9.66
CA ALA A 136 7.31 -0.46 8.43
C ALA A 136 6.72 0.94 8.65
N ILE A 137 5.95 1.13 9.74
CA ILE A 137 5.32 2.39 10.13
C ILE A 137 6.36 3.44 10.52
N SER A 138 7.43 3.05 11.24
CA SER A 138 8.50 3.99 11.63
C SER A 138 9.29 4.53 10.44
N GLY A 139 9.15 3.91 9.27
CA GLY A 139 9.92 4.24 8.08
C GLY A 139 11.25 3.48 8.01
N ALA A 140 11.47 2.45 8.84
CA ALA A 140 12.70 1.64 8.80
C ALA A 140 12.94 0.99 7.43
N PHE A 141 11.88 0.82 6.63
CA PHE A 141 11.96 0.24 5.29
C PHE A 141 12.25 1.29 4.21
N VAL A 142 12.27 2.58 4.55
CA VAL A 142 12.25 3.66 3.56
C VAL A 142 13.65 3.90 2.99
N ILE A 143 13.95 3.14 1.92
CA ILE A 143 14.97 3.43 0.90
C ILE A 143 16.41 3.04 1.31
N GLY A 144 16.61 1.73 1.54
CA GLY A 144 17.93 1.08 1.65
C GLY A 144 18.79 1.05 0.36
N ASN A 145 18.58 1.97 -0.59
CA ASN A 145 19.32 2.02 -1.87
C ASN A 145 20.18 3.29 -2.06
N HIS A 146 20.39 4.10 -1.03
CA HIS A 146 21.11 5.38 -1.17
C HIS A 146 22.21 5.68 -0.16
N MET A 147 22.51 4.76 0.77
CA MET A 147 23.57 4.97 1.76
C MET A 147 24.65 3.89 1.62
N ASP A 148 25.69 4.19 0.83
CA ASP A 148 26.83 3.29 0.60
C ASP A 148 27.66 3.00 1.87
N ASN A 149 27.42 3.71 2.98
CA ASN A 149 28.29 3.73 4.16
C ASN A 149 27.77 2.96 5.39
N ILE A 150 26.64 2.24 5.31
CA ILE A 150 26.11 1.42 6.42
C ILE A 150 25.80 0.00 5.92
N LYS A 151 26.77 -0.65 5.27
CA LYS A 151 26.48 -1.92 4.56
C LYS A 151 26.13 -3.06 5.51
N GLU A 152 26.80 -3.21 6.64
CA GLU A 152 26.69 -4.45 7.43
C GLU A 152 25.39 -4.51 8.26
N ILE A 153 25.09 -3.47 9.04
CA ILE A 153 23.83 -3.36 9.81
C ILE A 153 22.61 -3.38 8.88
N GLU A 154 22.69 -2.69 7.74
CA GLU A 154 21.60 -2.66 6.76
C GLU A 154 21.40 -4.03 6.09
N ILE A 155 22.48 -4.76 5.81
CA ILE A 155 22.39 -6.15 5.29
C ILE A 155 21.74 -7.06 6.33
N GLU A 156 22.08 -6.94 7.62
CA GLU A 156 21.43 -7.74 8.67
C GLU A 156 19.94 -7.41 8.80
N LYS A 157 19.58 -6.11 8.85
CA LYS A 157 18.18 -5.66 8.84
C LYS A 157 17.43 -6.21 7.63
N GLN A 158 18.00 -6.12 6.42
CA GLN A 158 17.41 -6.67 5.19
C GLN A 158 17.24 -8.18 5.24
N LYS A 159 18.24 -8.93 5.73
CA LYS A 159 18.13 -10.39 5.92
C LYS A 159 17.01 -10.74 6.90
N THR A 160 16.89 -10.01 8.00
CA THR A 160 15.82 -10.20 8.99
C THR A 160 14.44 -9.96 8.37
N LEU A 161 14.28 -8.92 7.54
CA LEU A 161 13.03 -8.70 6.81
C LEU A 161 12.72 -9.81 5.81
N GLN A 162 13.75 -10.28 5.09
CA GLN A 162 13.59 -11.38 4.13
C GLN A 162 13.16 -12.67 4.84
N LYS A 163 13.80 -13.01 5.97
CA LYS A 163 13.38 -14.13 6.84
C LYS A 163 11.93 -13.97 7.31
N ALA A 164 11.52 -12.76 7.72
CA ALA A 164 10.14 -12.51 8.14
C ALA A 164 9.13 -12.74 7.00
N ILE A 165 9.45 -12.28 5.78
CA ILE A 165 8.63 -12.50 4.59
C ILE A 165 8.59 -13.98 4.19
N GLU A 166 9.69 -14.71 4.33
CA GLU A 166 9.73 -16.16 4.08
C GLU A 166 8.89 -16.94 5.10
N ALA A 167 8.94 -16.53 6.37
CA ALA A 167 8.11 -17.11 7.42
C ALA A 167 6.62 -16.80 7.22
N LEU A 168 6.30 -15.60 6.76
CA LEU A 168 4.93 -15.09 6.58
C LEU A 168 4.80 -14.36 5.21
N PRO A 169 4.52 -15.09 4.11
CA PRO A 169 4.49 -14.53 2.76
C PRO A 169 3.54 -13.33 2.57
N GLN A 170 2.47 -13.25 3.36
CA GLN A 170 1.53 -12.12 3.37
C GLN A 170 2.19 -10.77 3.72
N LEU A 171 3.34 -10.79 4.41
CA LEU A 171 4.09 -9.58 4.73
C LEU A 171 4.73 -8.93 3.49
N LYS A 172 4.91 -9.69 2.40
CA LYS A 172 5.46 -9.19 1.14
C LYS A 172 4.58 -8.09 0.54
N ASP A 173 3.28 -8.31 0.50
CA ASP A 173 2.32 -7.36 -0.07
C ASP A 173 2.22 -6.12 0.82
N THR A 174 2.19 -6.32 2.14
CA THR A 174 2.19 -5.22 3.13
C THR A 174 3.42 -4.33 2.97
N SER A 175 4.61 -4.93 2.84
CA SER A 175 5.86 -4.21 2.58
C SER A 175 5.81 -3.44 1.26
N GLY A 176 5.37 -4.08 0.17
CA GLY A 176 5.23 -3.44 -1.13
C GLY A 176 4.27 -2.25 -1.13
N GLN A 177 3.13 -2.38 -0.45
CA GLN A 177 2.14 -1.31 -0.29
C GLN A 177 2.69 -0.12 0.51
N LEU A 178 3.42 -0.37 1.59
CA LEU A 178 4.03 0.69 2.40
C LEU A 178 5.17 1.40 1.64
N HIS A 179 6.05 0.67 0.96
CA HIS A 179 7.05 1.27 0.08
C HIS A 179 6.41 2.15 -1.02
N SER A 180 5.33 1.68 -1.65
CA SER A 180 4.57 2.46 -2.63
C SER A 180 3.98 3.73 -2.01
N THR A 181 3.46 3.63 -0.79
CA THR A 181 2.86 4.75 -0.05
C THR A 181 3.90 5.82 0.28
N PHE A 182 5.05 5.44 0.84
CA PHE A 182 6.15 6.37 1.11
C PHE A 182 6.71 7.01 -0.16
N ARG A 183 6.85 6.25 -1.25
CA ARG A 183 7.23 6.82 -2.55
C ARG A 183 6.22 7.87 -3.02
N LYS A 184 4.92 7.60 -2.93
CA LYS A 184 3.87 8.56 -3.30
C LYS A 184 3.89 9.82 -2.44
N ILE A 185 4.21 9.70 -1.14
CA ILE A 185 4.41 10.84 -0.23
C ILE A 185 5.60 11.69 -0.71
N ILE A 186 6.74 11.07 -1.02
CA ILE A 186 7.93 11.75 -1.54
C ILE A 186 7.62 12.43 -2.88
N SER A 187 6.98 11.71 -3.81
CA SER A 187 6.56 12.24 -5.12
C SER A 187 5.62 13.43 -4.99
N ALA A 188 4.70 13.41 -4.01
CA ALA A 188 3.76 14.50 -3.75
C ALA A 188 4.42 15.76 -3.18
N ALA A 189 5.66 15.64 -2.71
CA ALA A 189 6.50 16.72 -2.22
C ALA A 189 7.72 16.96 -3.13
N SER A 190 7.56 16.76 -4.45
CA SER A 190 8.64 17.00 -5.42
C SER A 190 9.15 18.45 -5.48
N ASP A 191 8.35 19.40 -4.99
CA ASP A 191 8.70 20.82 -4.85
C ASP A 191 9.42 21.14 -3.52
N ALA A 192 9.62 20.16 -2.63
CA ALA A 192 10.34 20.35 -1.38
C ALA A 192 11.87 20.42 -1.59
N ASP A 193 12.54 21.09 -0.66
CA ASP A 193 14.01 21.17 -0.61
C ASP A 193 14.62 19.97 0.12
N SER A 194 13.94 19.49 1.17
CA SER A 194 14.27 18.23 1.83
C SER A 194 13.06 17.56 2.47
N ILE A 195 13.16 16.25 2.64
CA ILE A 195 12.19 15.41 3.35
C ILE A 195 12.95 14.50 4.31
N LYS A 196 12.56 14.48 5.58
CA LYS A 196 12.98 13.47 6.55
C LYS A 196 11.82 12.51 6.85
N LEU A 197 12.03 11.22 6.67
CA LEU A 197 11.10 10.13 6.97
C LEU A 197 11.76 9.16 7.96
N GLY A 198 11.35 9.21 9.23
CA GLY A 198 12.06 8.50 10.30
C GLY A 198 13.52 8.95 10.36
N ASP A 199 14.44 8.01 10.19
CA ASP A 199 15.90 8.26 10.18
C ASP A 199 16.48 8.59 8.80
N ILE A 200 15.68 8.49 7.73
CA ILE A 200 16.13 8.81 6.38
C ILE A 200 15.89 10.29 6.08
N GLU A 201 16.92 10.97 5.59
CA GLU A 201 16.85 12.33 5.08
C GLU A 201 17.17 12.35 3.59
N LEU A 202 16.29 12.98 2.81
CA LEU A 202 16.39 13.09 1.35
C LEU A 202 16.50 14.56 0.98
N GLY A 203 17.49 14.89 0.16
CA GLY A 203 17.60 16.19 -0.49
C GLY A 203 16.80 16.27 -1.79
N LYS A 204 16.60 17.49 -2.28
CA LYS A 204 15.89 17.84 -3.52
C LYS A 204 16.18 16.92 -4.72
N ASN A 205 17.45 16.59 -4.96
CA ASN A 205 17.86 15.74 -6.08
C ASN A 205 17.31 14.30 -5.95
N GLU A 206 17.33 13.75 -4.74
CA GLU A 206 16.84 12.40 -4.47
C GLU A 206 15.32 12.34 -4.56
N ILE A 207 14.65 13.36 -4.01
CA ILE A 207 13.20 13.55 -4.10
C ILE A 207 12.77 13.58 -5.57
N ASN A 208 13.42 14.40 -6.40
CA ASN A 208 13.10 14.52 -7.82
C ASN A 208 13.29 13.20 -8.57
N ARG A 209 14.40 12.50 -8.31
CA ARG A 209 14.66 11.19 -8.93
C ARG A 209 13.59 10.15 -8.58
N ILE A 210 13.10 10.16 -7.33
CA ILE A 210 12.00 9.28 -6.90
C ILE A 210 10.70 9.69 -7.59
N ALA A 211 10.39 10.99 -7.63
CA ALA A 211 9.19 11.53 -8.25
C ALA A 211 9.13 11.24 -9.77
N GLU A 212 10.26 11.33 -10.48
CA GLU A 212 10.37 10.98 -11.90
C GLU A 212 10.09 9.49 -12.16
N LYS A 213 10.68 8.61 -11.34
CA LYS A 213 10.42 7.16 -11.45
C LYS A 213 8.96 6.81 -11.20
N ASP A 214 8.30 7.51 -10.27
CA ASP A 214 6.89 7.29 -9.97
C ASP A 214 5.96 7.80 -11.09
N LYS A 215 6.32 8.90 -11.76
CA LYS A 215 5.62 9.40 -12.95
C LYS A 215 5.75 8.45 -14.15
N ASN A 216 6.89 7.78 -14.29
CA ASN A 216 7.19 6.86 -15.40
C ASN A 216 6.62 5.44 -15.19
N LYS A 217 5.90 5.18 -14.10
CA LYS A 217 5.38 3.85 -13.74
C LYS A 217 4.11 3.43 -14.49
N TYR A 218 3.68 4.22 -15.46
CA TYR A 218 2.61 3.83 -16.36
C TYR A 218 3.19 2.96 -17.47
N GLU A 219 3.05 1.66 -17.33
CA GLU A 219 3.28 0.76 -18.45
C GLU A 219 2.00 0.71 -19.28
N LYS A 220 2.12 1.01 -20.57
CA LYS A 220 1.06 0.69 -21.54
C LYS A 220 1.25 -0.78 -21.88
N ASP A 221 0.19 -1.56 -21.69
CA ASP A 221 0.15 -2.96 -22.07
C ASP A 221 -1.07 -3.20 -22.96
N ILE A 222 -1.03 -4.28 -23.75
CA ILE A 222 -2.13 -4.72 -24.61
C ILE A 222 -2.54 -6.11 -24.14
N VAL A 223 -3.75 -6.20 -23.61
CA VAL A 223 -4.33 -7.46 -23.16
C VAL A 223 -5.25 -7.98 -24.25
N GLU A 224 -4.86 -9.10 -24.86
CA GLU A 224 -5.71 -9.89 -25.73
C GLU A 224 -6.21 -11.12 -24.96
N SER A 225 -7.52 -11.22 -24.75
CA SER A 225 -8.11 -12.32 -24.00
C SER A 225 -9.60 -12.52 -24.27
N GLU A 226 -10.14 -13.58 -23.68
CA GLU A 226 -11.58 -13.81 -23.56
C GLU A 226 -12.13 -13.09 -22.33
N PHE A 227 -13.13 -12.25 -22.56
CA PHE A 227 -13.76 -11.45 -21.53
C PHE A 227 -15.24 -11.80 -21.42
N LYS A 228 -15.78 -11.74 -20.20
CA LYS A 228 -17.23 -11.68 -19.98
C LYS A 228 -17.67 -10.24 -19.80
N VAL A 229 -18.58 -9.75 -20.63
CA VAL A 229 -19.19 -8.43 -20.45
C VAL A 229 -20.14 -8.48 -19.25
N THR A 230 -20.03 -7.51 -18.36
CA THR A 230 -20.77 -7.44 -17.08
C THR A 230 -21.62 -6.18 -16.95
N SER A 231 -21.30 -5.12 -17.68
CA SER A 231 -22.12 -3.91 -17.74
C SER A 231 -21.82 -3.10 -18.99
N LEU A 232 -22.84 -2.36 -19.45
CA LEU A 232 -22.73 -1.39 -20.53
C LEU A 232 -23.43 -0.10 -20.10
N ARG A 233 -22.74 1.04 -20.22
CA ARG A 233 -23.30 2.37 -19.96
C ARG A 233 -22.85 3.37 -21.03
N GLY A 234 -23.80 4.04 -21.65
CA GLY A 234 -23.52 5.08 -22.65
C GLY A 234 -23.17 6.43 -22.04
N TYR A 235 -22.20 7.11 -22.64
CA TYR A 235 -21.88 8.52 -22.45
C TYR A 235 -21.76 9.21 -23.82
N ASP A 236 -21.61 10.54 -23.84
CA ASP A 236 -21.59 11.31 -25.09
C ASP A 236 -20.51 10.84 -26.06
N ARG A 237 -19.28 10.61 -25.57
CA ARG A 237 -18.10 10.27 -26.40
C ARG A 237 -17.68 8.81 -26.40
N HIS A 238 -18.20 8.00 -25.48
CA HIS A 238 -17.78 6.61 -25.33
C HIS A 238 -18.87 5.77 -24.65
N TYR A 239 -18.74 4.46 -24.78
CA TYR A 239 -19.41 3.47 -23.94
C TYR A 239 -18.45 3.02 -22.85
N SER A 240 -18.94 2.94 -21.62
CA SER A 240 -18.25 2.34 -20.49
C SER A 240 -18.69 0.88 -20.38
N VAL A 241 -17.72 -0.02 -20.52
CA VAL A 241 -17.92 -1.47 -20.61
C VAL A 241 -17.27 -2.13 -19.40
N GLY A 242 -18.04 -2.72 -18.51
CA GLY A 242 -17.50 -3.56 -17.44
C GLY A 242 -17.17 -4.94 -17.98
N VAL A 243 -15.96 -5.43 -17.75
CA VAL A 243 -15.50 -6.74 -18.24
C VAL A 243 -14.85 -7.56 -17.13
N THR A 244 -14.93 -8.88 -17.26
CA THR A 244 -14.15 -9.84 -16.47
C THR A 244 -13.22 -10.60 -17.40
N ASP A 245 -11.91 -10.43 -17.24
CA ASP A 245 -10.86 -11.23 -17.89
C ASP A 245 -10.92 -12.66 -17.33
N LEU A 246 -11.22 -13.63 -18.19
CA LEU A 246 -11.39 -15.02 -17.78
C LEU A 246 -10.06 -15.73 -17.52
N LYS A 247 -8.96 -15.27 -18.14
CA LYS A 247 -7.64 -15.85 -17.97
C LYS A 247 -7.02 -15.46 -16.63
N ASN A 248 -7.15 -14.18 -16.26
CA ASN A 248 -6.56 -13.63 -15.04
C ASN A 248 -7.58 -13.45 -13.90
N ASN A 249 -8.83 -13.87 -14.12
CA ASN A 249 -9.97 -13.72 -13.20
C ASN A 249 -10.10 -12.29 -12.64
N ARG A 250 -9.99 -11.31 -13.54
CA ARG A 250 -9.85 -9.89 -13.16
C ARG A 250 -10.99 -9.05 -13.70
N LYS A 251 -11.61 -8.24 -12.84
CA LYS A 251 -12.70 -7.32 -13.21
C LYS A 251 -12.19 -5.89 -13.35
N PHE A 252 -12.61 -5.22 -14.41
CA PHE A 252 -12.33 -3.80 -14.62
C PHE A 252 -13.32 -3.16 -15.61
N THR A 253 -13.22 -1.85 -15.79
CA THR A 253 -14.04 -1.09 -16.74
C THR A 253 -13.16 -0.55 -17.86
N ALA A 254 -13.55 -0.80 -19.10
CA ALA A 254 -12.90 -0.28 -20.30
C ALA A 254 -13.80 0.71 -21.03
N LYS A 255 -13.18 1.61 -21.80
CA LYS A 255 -13.88 2.56 -22.65
C LYS A 255 -13.85 2.08 -24.09
N LEU A 256 -15.01 2.10 -24.76
CA LEU A 256 -15.13 1.99 -26.21
C LEU A 256 -15.52 3.38 -26.73
N TYR A 257 -14.63 4.06 -27.45
CA TYR A 257 -14.95 5.38 -28.00
C TYR A 257 -15.88 5.26 -29.19
N LYS A 258 -16.80 6.23 -29.35
CA LYS A 258 -17.74 6.22 -30.47
C LYS A 258 -17.02 6.62 -31.77
N HIS A 259 -16.98 5.70 -32.73
CA HIS A 259 -16.51 5.90 -34.12
C HIS A 259 -17.55 5.33 -35.10
N SER A 260 -17.30 5.43 -36.40
CA SER A 260 -18.24 4.99 -37.46
C SER A 260 -18.76 3.57 -37.25
N ASP A 261 -17.90 2.67 -36.75
CA ASP A 261 -18.22 1.24 -36.57
C ASP A 261 -18.64 0.89 -35.14
N SER A 262 -18.74 1.88 -34.25
CA SER A 262 -18.98 1.63 -32.81
C SER A 262 -20.39 1.11 -32.48
N ASP A 263 -21.35 1.27 -33.39
CA ASP A 263 -22.71 0.74 -33.22
C ASP A 263 -22.77 -0.79 -33.47
N ASP A 264 -21.92 -1.30 -34.38
CA ASP A 264 -21.76 -2.73 -34.60
C ASP A 264 -21.00 -3.38 -33.43
N ASP A 265 -19.93 -2.74 -32.97
CA ASP A 265 -19.17 -3.16 -31.78
C ASP A 265 -20.04 -3.19 -30.52
N LEU A 266 -20.88 -2.15 -30.32
CA LEU A 266 -21.82 -2.11 -29.21
C LEU A 266 -22.83 -3.27 -29.29
N SER A 267 -23.30 -3.60 -30.49
CA SER A 267 -24.25 -4.70 -30.70
C SER A 267 -23.63 -6.05 -30.32
N LEU A 268 -22.35 -6.27 -30.64
CA LEU A 268 -21.60 -7.45 -30.22
C LEU A 268 -21.44 -7.53 -28.70
N LEU A 269 -21.08 -6.41 -28.06
CA LEU A 269 -20.95 -6.34 -26.59
C LEU A 269 -22.30 -6.55 -25.89
N ALA A 270 -23.39 -5.98 -26.42
CA ALA A 270 -24.73 -6.14 -25.88
C ALA A 270 -25.20 -7.60 -26.00
N LYS A 271 -24.91 -8.25 -27.14
CA LYS A 271 -25.18 -9.68 -27.32
C LYS A 271 -24.45 -10.51 -26.27
N SER A 272 -23.13 -10.35 -26.12
CA SER A 272 -22.33 -11.04 -25.10
C SER A 272 -22.85 -10.80 -23.67
N LEU A 273 -23.27 -9.57 -23.35
CA LEU A 273 -23.87 -9.26 -22.05
C LEU A 273 -25.18 -10.03 -21.81
N THR A 274 -26.03 -10.16 -22.83
CA THR A 274 -27.33 -10.84 -22.71
C THR A 274 -27.26 -12.36 -22.80
N SER A 275 -26.32 -12.90 -23.60
CA SER A 275 -26.12 -14.35 -23.73
C SER A 275 -25.21 -14.93 -22.65
N GLU A 276 -24.54 -14.07 -21.88
CA GLU A 276 -23.48 -14.43 -20.94
C GLU A 276 -22.27 -15.14 -21.56
N GLU A 277 -22.16 -15.13 -22.89
CA GLU A 277 -21.04 -15.71 -23.63
C GLU A 277 -19.78 -14.83 -23.52
N SER A 278 -18.61 -15.47 -23.58
CA SER A 278 -17.35 -14.73 -23.65
C SER A 278 -17.20 -14.03 -25.00
N ILE A 279 -16.43 -12.96 -25.00
CA ILE A 279 -16.07 -12.19 -26.19
C ILE A 279 -14.57 -11.92 -26.18
N SER A 280 -13.96 -12.06 -27.35
CA SER A 280 -12.53 -11.86 -27.53
C SER A 280 -12.24 -10.39 -27.79
N LEU A 281 -11.45 -9.75 -26.92
CA LEU A 281 -11.17 -8.31 -27.00
C LEU A 281 -9.66 -8.05 -27.00
N VAL A 282 -9.27 -7.00 -27.73
CA VAL A 282 -7.94 -6.35 -27.59
C VAL A 282 -8.12 -5.08 -26.79
N VAL A 283 -7.55 -5.06 -25.59
CA VAL A 283 -7.70 -3.95 -24.64
C VAL A 283 -6.36 -3.32 -24.34
N GLY A 284 -6.21 -2.04 -24.68
CA GLY A 284 -5.10 -1.22 -24.19
C GLY A 284 -5.30 -0.88 -22.74
N VAL A 285 -4.38 -1.30 -21.87
CA VAL A 285 -4.43 -1.00 -20.44
C VAL A 285 -3.26 -0.11 -20.03
N LYS A 286 -3.55 0.83 -19.15
CA LYS A 286 -2.54 1.58 -18.41
C LYS A 286 -2.36 0.89 -17.06
N VAL A 287 -1.23 0.24 -16.86
CA VAL A 287 -0.92 -0.48 -15.62
C VAL A 287 -0.26 0.47 -14.62
N ILE A 288 -0.73 0.47 -13.37
CA ILE A 288 -0.11 1.09 -12.20
C ILE A 288 -0.13 0.08 -11.07
N ASP A 289 1.02 -0.26 -10.49
CA ASP A 289 1.11 -1.14 -9.31
C ASP A 289 0.29 -2.44 -9.50
N ASN A 290 0.45 -3.11 -10.64
CA ASN A 290 -0.32 -4.29 -11.06
C ASN A 290 -1.84 -4.08 -11.22
N ASN A 291 -2.33 -2.83 -11.18
CA ASN A 291 -3.72 -2.44 -11.41
C ASN A 291 -3.97 -1.73 -12.74
N TYR A 292 -5.08 -2.02 -13.40
CA TYR A 292 -5.49 -1.30 -14.61
C TYR A 292 -6.12 0.03 -14.21
N ALA A 293 -5.35 1.11 -14.38
CA ALA A 293 -5.79 2.45 -14.04
C ALA A 293 -6.68 3.07 -15.12
N ASN A 294 -6.48 2.68 -16.37
CA ASN A 294 -7.36 2.98 -17.49
C ASN A 294 -7.34 1.78 -18.44
N ALA A 295 -8.46 1.52 -19.09
CA ALA A 295 -8.57 0.51 -20.13
C ALA A 295 -9.39 1.06 -21.30
N GLU A 296 -8.96 0.73 -22.51
CA GLU A 296 -9.57 1.13 -23.78
C GLU A 296 -9.71 -0.11 -24.66
N ILE A 297 -10.91 -0.36 -25.18
CA ILE A 297 -11.15 -1.41 -26.15
C ILE A 297 -10.69 -0.88 -27.50
N PHE A 298 -9.70 -1.54 -28.10
CA PHE A 298 -9.21 -1.20 -29.44
C PHE A 298 -9.87 -2.02 -30.52
N GLU A 299 -10.20 -3.28 -30.22
CA GLU A 299 -10.72 -4.23 -31.19
C GLU A 299 -11.60 -5.27 -30.50
N ILE A 300 -12.68 -5.65 -31.17
CA ILE A 300 -13.50 -6.82 -30.85
C ILE A 300 -13.21 -7.87 -31.92
N LYS A 301 -12.64 -9.01 -31.52
CA LYS A 301 -12.34 -10.09 -32.47
C LYS A 301 -13.56 -10.99 -32.60
N THR A 302 -14.16 -10.99 -33.79
CA THR A 302 -15.25 -11.89 -34.21
C THR A 302 -14.74 -13.18 -34.81
#